data_AF-A0A5M6CM91-F1
#
_entry.id   AF-A0A5M6CM91-F1
#
_cell.length_a   1.000
_cell.length_b   1.000
_cell.length_c   1.000
_cell.angle_alpha   90.00
_cell.angle_beta   90.00
_cell.angle_gamma   90.00
#
_symmetry.space_group_name_H-M   'P 1'
#
loop_
_entity.id
_entity.type
_entity.pdbx_description
1 polymer ?
#
loop_
_entity_poly.entity_id
_entity_poly.type
_entity_poly.pdbx_seq_one_letter_code
_entity_poly.pdbx_strand_id
1 'polypeptide(L)'
;MQTINNEVEEINTSDSLTTNDLRKVIKKKQTAILRLIEKDLKLVPKNYYRTLWLALGMTVFGMPLGVLAGVLLGQPGLFAIGLPIGVAIGVTVGTLMDKTAAKENRQLNLEIKY
;
A
#
# COMPACT_ATOMS: atom_id res chain seq x y z
N MET A 1 7.65 22.85 4.97
CA MET A 1 8.91 22.31 5.54
C MET A 1 8.77 21.77 6.97
N GLN A 2 7.63 21.93 7.66
CA GLN A 2 7.44 21.50 9.06
C GLN A 2 6.73 20.15 9.26
N THR A 3 6.22 19.50 8.22
CA THR A 3 5.28 18.37 8.41
C THR A 3 5.93 17.15 9.06
N ILE A 4 7.13 16.72 8.64
CA ILE A 4 7.76 15.50 9.19
C ILE A 4 8.13 15.68 10.67
N ASN A 5 8.70 16.83 11.05
CA ASN A 5 9.05 17.11 12.44
C ASN A 5 7.82 17.09 13.34
N ASN A 6 6.70 17.65 12.88
CA ASN A 6 5.43 17.60 13.62
C ASN A 6 4.94 16.15 13.80
N GLU A 7 5.04 15.31 12.77
CA GLU A 7 4.66 13.89 12.89
C GLU A 7 5.54 13.14 13.91
N VAL A 8 6.83 13.48 14.00
CA VAL A 8 7.77 12.90 14.99
C VAL A 8 7.50 13.43 16.39
N GLU A 9 7.24 14.72 16.53
CA GLU A 9 6.90 15.35 17.82
C GLU A 9 5.64 14.71 18.42
N GLU A 10 4.59 14.50 17.62
CA GLU A 10 3.38 13.82 18.09
C GLU A 10 3.65 12.39 18.60
N ILE A 11 4.59 11.65 17.98
CA ILE A 11 5.00 10.34 18.49
C ILE A 11 5.71 10.50 19.84
N ASN A 12 6.61 11.47 19.95
CA ASN A 12 7.37 11.71 21.17
C ASN A 12 6.51 12.17 22.35
N THR A 13 5.37 12.83 22.08
CA THR A 13 4.39 13.26 23.10
C THR A 13 3.26 12.25 23.36
N SER A 14 3.35 11.04 22.77
CA SER A 14 2.36 9.96 22.92
C SER A 14 2.70 8.98 24.05
N ASP A 15 3.54 9.39 24.99
CA ASP A 15 4.11 8.64 26.12
C ASP A 15 3.09 8.14 27.15
N SER A 16 1.87 8.67 27.12
CA SER A 16 0.74 8.19 27.94
C SER A 16 -0.07 7.04 27.31
N LEU A 17 0.21 6.64 26.07
CA LEU A 17 -0.54 5.60 25.37
C LEU A 17 -0.11 4.18 25.78
N THR A 18 -1.06 3.24 25.69
CA THR A 18 -0.74 1.81 25.77
C THR A 18 0.15 1.40 24.59
N THR A 19 0.94 0.34 24.75
CA THR A 19 1.82 -0.19 23.69
C THR A 19 1.10 -0.42 22.35
N ASN A 20 -0.14 -0.91 22.41
CA ASN A 20 -0.94 -1.18 21.21
C ASN A 20 -1.38 0.11 20.51
N ASP A 21 -1.78 1.12 21.27
CA ASP A 21 -2.22 2.39 20.71
C ASP A 21 -1.04 3.22 20.20
N LEU A 22 0.10 3.20 20.90
CA LEU A 22 1.35 3.79 20.41
C LEU A 22 1.77 3.16 19.08
N ARG A 23 1.68 1.83 18.94
CA ARG A 23 1.98 1.15 17.67
C ARG A 23 1.07 1.61 16.52
N LYS A 24 -0.22 1.86 16.79
CA LYS A 24 -1.15 2.42 15.78
C LYS A 24 -0.76 3.84 15.38
N VAL A 25 -0.42 4.69 16.35
CA VAL A 25 0.04 6.07 16.10
C VAL A 25 1.31 6.04 15.24
N ILE A 26 2.33 5.27 15.62
CA ILE A 26 3.57 5.12 14.86
C ILE A 26 3.27 4.67 13.42
N LYS A 27 2.42 3.64 13.22
CA LYS A 27 2.04 3.18 11.87
C LYS A 27 1.36 4.28 11.04
N LYS A 28 0.45 5.04 11.66
CA LYS A 28 -0.26 6.15 11.00
C LYS A 28 0.70 7.24 10.57
N LYS A 29 1.58 7.67 11.47
CA LYS A 29 2.58 8.73 11.27
C LYS A 29 3.64 8.32 10.25
N GLN A 30 4.17 7.10 10.35
CA GLN A 30 5.06 6.51 9.36
C GLN A 30 4.41 6.50 7.96
N THR A 31 3.15 6.09 7.86
CA THR A 31 2.42 6.10 6.57
C THR A 31 2.28 7.52 6.00
N ALA A 32 2.02 8.51 6.86
CA ALA A 32 1.90 9.91 6.44
C ALA A 32 3.24 10.45 5.90
N ILE A 33 4.35 10.18 6.61
CA ILE A 33 5.70 10.54 6.16
C ILE A 33 6.03 9.87 4.82
N LEU A 34 5.77 8.56 4.69
CA LEU A 34 6.01 7.82 3.45
C LEU A 34 5.21 8.38 2.26
N ARG A 35 3.96 8.79 2.48
CA ARG A 35 3.14 9.44 1.44
C ARG A 35 3.69 10.80 1.04
N LEU A 36 4.19 11.59 2.00
CA LEU A 36 4.79 12.90 1.72
C LEU A 36 6.04 12.75 0.85
N ILE A 37 6.96 11.87 1.23
CA ILE A 37 8.21 11.66 0.46
C ILE A 37 7.96 11.01 -0.91
N GLU A 38 6.93 10.18 -1.05
CA GLU A 38 6.51 9.64 -2.35
C GLU A 38 5.93 10.74 -3.23
N LYS A 39 5.11 11.62 -2.66
CA LYS A 39 4.48 12.71 -3.41
C LYS A 39 5.52 13.71 -3.89
N ASP A 40 6.37 14.19 -2.99
CA ASP A 40 7.23 15.34 -3.23
C ASP A 40 8.55 14.94 -3.90
N LEU A 41 9.10 13.77 -3.55
CA LEU A 41 10.42 13.32 -4.00
C LEU A 41 10.38 12.02 -4.79
N LYS A 42 9.20 11.40 -4.92
CA LYS A 42 9.04 10.07 -5.54
C LYS A 42 9.87 9.00 -4.85
N LEU A 43 10.25 9.19 -3.58
CA LEU A 43 10.99 8.21 -2.81
C LEU A 43 10.04 7.19 -2.20
N VAL A 44 10.37 5.91 -2.33
CA VAL A 44 9.53 4.81 -1.82
C VAL A 44 10.36 3.74 -1.12
N PRO A 45 9.85 3.09 -0.06
CA PRO A 45 10.49 1.91 0.52
C PRO A 45 10.36 0.70 -0.42
N LYS A 46 11.11 -0.36 -0.12
CA LYS A 46 10.98 -1.66 -0.80
C LYS A 46 9.55 -2.18 -0.70
N ASN A 47 9.05 -2.76 -1.79
CA ASN A 47 7.71 -3.37 -1.91
C ASN A 47 6.53 -2.40 -1.72
N TYR A 48 6.74 -1.09 -1.82
CA TYR A 48 5.69 -0.09 -1.64
C TYR A 48 4.59 -0.23 -2.69
N TYR A 49 4.96 -0.16 -3.97
CA TYR A 49 3.98 -0.23 -5.05
C TYR A 49 3.37 -1.62 -5.18
N ARG A 50 4.13 -2.70 -4.92
CA ARG A 50 3.59 -4.06 -4.82
C ARG A 50 2.47 -4.15 -3.80
N THR A 51 2.66 -3.58 -2.61
CA THR A 51 1.67 -3.62 -1.53
C THR A 51 0.45 -2.77 -1.87
N LEU A 52 0.67 -1.57 -2.41
CA LEU A 52 -0.39 -0.67 -2.87
C LEU A 52 -1.23 -1.31 -3.99
N TRP A 53 -0.58 -1.83 -5.02
CA TRP A 53 -1.25 -2.43 -6.16
C TRP A 53 -1.84 -3.80 -5.87
N LEU A 54 -1.35 -4.55 -4.88
CA LEU A 54 -2.03 -5.75 -4.43
C LEU A 54 -3.45 -5.42 -3.94
N ALA A 55 -3.60 -4.38 -3.12
CA ALA A 55 -4.91 -3.92 -2.65
C ALA A 55 -5.76 -3.39 -3.82
N LEU A 56 -5.22 -2.50 -4.65
CA LEU A 56 -5.94 -1.93 -5.79
C LEU A 56 -6.31 -2.98 -6.85
N GLY A 57 -5.42 -3.94 -7.10
CA GLY A 57 -5.61 -5.06 -8.01
C GLY A 57 -6.87 -5.83 -7.68
N MET A 58 -7.05 -6.16 -6.40
CA MET A 58 -8.27 -6.84 -5.92
C MET A 58 -9.50 -5.96 -5.95
N THR A 59 -9.40 -4.69 -5.52
CA THR A 59 -10.59 -3.83 -5.35
C THR A 59 -11.09 -3.19 -6.63
N VAL A 60 -10.19 -2.75 -7.51
CA VAL A 60 -10.49 -2.04 -8.75
C VAL A 60 -10.70 -2.99 -9.92
N PHE A 61 -9.94 -4.10 -9.96
CA PHE A 61 -10.02 -5.06 -11.07
C PHE A 61 -10.69 -6.37 -10.64
N GLY A 62 -10.14 -7.01 -9.61
CA GLY A 62 -10.54 -8.37 -9.23
C GLY A 62 -12.03 -8.49 -8.91
N MET A 63 -12.52 -7.76 -7.90
CA MET A 63 -13.92 -7.82 -7.49
C MET A 63 -14.88 -7.45 -8.63
N PRO A 64 -14.71 -6.32 -9.35
CA PRO A 64 -15.58 -5.99 -10.48
C PRO A 64 -15.59 -7.05 -11.58
N LEU A 65 -14.41 -7.56 -12.00
CA LEU A 65 -14.31 -8.59 -13.03
C LEU A 65 -14.96 -9.90 -12.60
N GLY A 66 -14.79 -10.29 -11.33
CA GLY A 66 -15.45 -11.46 -10.77
C GLY A 66 -16.97 -11.32 -10.80
N VAL A 67 -17.51 -10.21 -10.30
CA VAL A 67 -18.96 -9.95 -10.29
C VAL A 67 -19.51 -9.99 -11.71
N LEU A 68 -18.84 -9.32 -12.66
CA LEU A 68 -19.24 -9.33 -14.07
C LEU A 68 -19.25 -10.76 -14.63
N ALA A 69 -18.22 -11.57 -14.38
CA ALA A 69 -18.16 -12.95 -14.82
C ALA A 69 -19.31 -13.79 -14.23
N GLY A 70 -19.61 -13.63 -12.94
CA GLY A 70 -20.70 -14.33 -12.28
C GLY A 70 -22.09 -13.96 -12.82
N VAL A 71 -22.30 -12.69 -13.16
CA VAL A 71 -23.54 -12.21 -13.78
C VAL A 71 -23.67 -12.71 -15.21
N LEU A 72 -22.63 -12.56 -16.04
CA LEU A 72 -22.67 -12.93 -17.46
C LEU A 72 -22.84 -14.43 -17.68
N LEU A 73 -22.27 -15.25 -16.80
CA LEU A 73 -22.30 -16.71 -16.92
C LEU A 73 -23.41 -17.34 -16.07
N GLY A 74 -24.24 -16.53 -15.40
CA GLY A 74 -25.34 -17.01 -14.56
C GLY A 74 -24.90 -17.85 -13.37
N GLN A 75 -23.63 -17.79 -12.99
CA GLN A 75 -23.03 -18.56 -11.90
C GLN A 75 -22.44 -17.61 -10.86
N PRO A 76 -23.22 -17.24 -9.83
CA PRO A 76 -22.79 -16.27 -8.82
C PRO A 76 -21.41 -16.61 -8.24
N GLY A 77 -21.12 -17.89 -7.98
CA GLY A 77 -19.82 -18.34 -7.43
C GLY A 77 -18.58 -17.98 -8.25
N LEU A 78 -18.71 -17.63 -9.54
CA LEU A 78 -17.58 -17.17 -10.36
C LEU A 78 -17.03 -15.80 -9.94
N PHE A 79 -17.72 -15.06 -9.07
CA PHE A 79 -17.15 -13.85 -8.48
C PHE A 79 -15.80 -14.12 -7.78
N ALA A 80 -15.63 -15.32 -7.23
CA ALA A 80 -14.42 -15.73 -6.54
C ALA A 80 -13.19 -15.77 -7.47
N ILE A 81 -13.36 -15.97 -8.79
CA ILE A 81 -12.28 -15.96 -9.79
C ILE A 81 -11.71 -14.55 -9.98
N GLY A 82 -12.50 -13.52 -9.67
CA GLY A 82 -12.04 -12.15 -9.68
C GLY A 82 -10.86 -11.90 -8.75
N LEU A 83 -10.86 -12.52 -7.56
CA LEU A 83 -9.81 -12.34 -6.56
C LEU A 83 -8.41 -12.74 -7.06
N PRO A 84 -8.16 -13.97 -7.56
CA PRO A 84 -6.84 -14.35 -8.06
C PRO A 84 -6.42 -13.51 -9.28
N ILE A 85 -7.35 -13.10 -10.15
CA ILE A 85 -7.06 -12.18 -11.27
C ILE A 85 -6.58 -10.82 -10.73
N GLY A 86 -7.31 -10.25 -9.77
CA GLY A 86 -6.97 -8.98 -9.16
C GLY A 86 -5.61 -9.02 -8.45
N VAL A 87 -5.32 -10.12 -7.74
CA VAL A 87 -4.00 -10.34 -7.12
C VAL A 87 -2.91 -10.41 -8.18
N ALA A 88 -3.10 -11.18 -9.26
CA ALA A 88 -2.11 -11.33 -10.32
C ALA A 88 -1.78 -9.98 -10.99
N ILE A 89 -2.80 -9.20 -11.33
CA ILE A 89 -2.63 -7.85 -11.89
C ILE A 89 -1.90 -6.96 -10.88
N GLY A 90 -2.37 -6.93 -9.64
CA GLY A 90 -1.83 -6.08 -8.58
C GLY A 90 -0.35 -6.35 -8.29
N VAL A 91 0.02 -7.63 -8.11
CA VAL A 91 1.41 -8.02 -7.87
C VAL A 91 2.29 -7.69 -9.08
N THR A 92 1.82 -7.96 -10.30
CA THR A 92 2.62 -7.72 -11.51
C THR A 92 2.89 -6.23 -11.71
N VAL A 93 1.85 -5.40 -11.72
CA VAL A 93 1.97 -3.95 -11.92
C VAL A 93 2.78 -3.32 -10.79
N GLY A 94 2.47 -3.66 -9.54
CA GLY A 94 3.19 -3.10 -8.39
C GLY A 94 4.67 -3.50 -8.36
N THR A 95 5.00 -4.74 -8.71
CA THR A 95 6.40 -5.20 -8.78
C THR A 95 7.17 -4.49 -9.90
N LEU A 96 6.54 -4.23 -11.05
CA LEU A 96 7.17 -3.47 -12.13
C LEU A 96 7.46 -2.03 -11.69
N MET A 97 6.53 -1.39 -10.98
CA MET A 97 6.73 -0.04 -10.44
C MET A 97 7.84 0.02 -9.37
N ASP A 98 7.91 -0.97 -8.48
CA ASP A 98 9.02 -1.07 -7.52
C ASP A 98 10.37 -1.29 -8.21
N LYS A 99 10.42 -2.09 -9.28
CA LYS A 99 11.63 -2.26 -10.10
C LYS A 99 12.05 -0.96 -10.78
N THR A 100 11.10 -0.18 -11.28
CA THR A 100 11.38 1.14 -11.88
C THR A 100 11.91 2.11 -10.84
N ALA A 101 11.30 2.20 -9.66
CA ALA A 101 11.80 3.03 -8.56
C ALA A 101 13.22 2.65 -8.13
N ALA A 102 13.55 1.35 -8.11
CA ALA A 102 14.91 0.88 -7.83
C ALA A 102 15.90 1.29 -8.92
N LYS A 103 15.55 1.14 -10.21
CA LYS A 103 16.39 1.55 -11.35
C LYS A 103 16.68 3.06 -11.36
N GLU A 104 15.70 3.86 -10.95
CA GLU A 104 15.81 5.31 -10.90
C GLU A 104 16.48 5.82 -9.61
N ASN A 105 17.04 4.93 -8.77
CA ASN A 105 17.64 5.26 -7.47
C ASN A 105 16.68 6.01 -6.52
N ARG A 106 15.37 5.78 -6.66
CA ARG A 106 14.32 6.34 -5.80
C ARG A 106 13.82 5.36 -4.73
N GLN A 107 14.39 4.16 -4.67
CA GLN A 107 14.02 3.16 -3.67
C GLN A 107 14.91 3.28 -2.43
N LEU A 108 14.30 3.58 -1.29
CA LEU A 108 14.97 3.60 0.00
C LEU A 108 15.37 2.18 0.41
N ASN A 109 16.54 2.03 1.05
CA ASN A 109 16.94 0.76 1.65
C ASN A 109 16.21 0.50 2.98
N LEU A 110 14.89 0.47 2.91
CA LEU A 110 13.97 0.27 4.03
C LEU A 110 12.84 -0.63 3.54
N GLU A 111 12.46 -1.61 4.35
CA GLU A 111 11.27 -2.43 4.12
C GLU A 111 10.32 -2.24 5.31
N ILE A 112 9.08 -1.88 5.03
CA ILE A 112 8.07 -1.67 6.07
C ILE A 112 7.40 -3.01 6.36
N LYS A 113 7.84 -3.66 7.44
CA LYS A 113 7.27 -4.91 7.96
C LYS A 113 6.33 -4.54 9.10
N TYR A 114 5.02 -4.55 8.84
CA TYR A 114 4.01 -4.16 9.82
C TYR A 114 3.74 -5.23 10.87
#